data_AF-A0A2G9RPS7-F1
#
_entry.id   AF-A0A2G9RPS7-F1
#
_cell.length_a   1.000
_cell.length_b   1.000
_cell.length_c   1.000
_cell.angle_alpha   90.00
_cell.angle_beta   90.00
_cell.angle_gamma   90.00
#
_symmetry.space_group_name_H-M   'P 1'
#
loop_
_entity.id
_entity.type
_entity.pdbx_description
1 polymer ?
#
loop_
_entity_poly.entity_id
_entity_poly.type
_entity_poly.pdbx_seq_one_letter_code
_entity_poly.pdbx_strand_id
1 'polypeptide(L)'
;KVNTMAAATIVHDTSEAVVLCGSHGLYLKPISKIVIRVALPQLKQPGKSISNWEVMERLKGMVNNHQFSTLRISKSTMDFIRFEGEVENKGLVKAFISALDGKSIKLSGFSDILKVRAAEYKIDFPTRHDWDSFFRDAGDMDENMPGERPDTIYLEGLPCKWFAVKDCGSEKPSEEVLIKVFSIFGEIRNVDIPMLDPYREEMTGRSFHTFSFGGHLNFEAYVQYKEYMGFIKAMNVLRGMKLMYKGDDGKHIACNIKVSFDKTKHLTETSIKKRQLERQRLQELEQRREEQKRKQKEAEEKQKEEER
;
A
#
# COMPACT_ATOMS: atom_id res chain seq x y z
N LYS A 1 10.87 -9.97 2.08
CA LYS A 1 10.41 -8.63 2.54
C LYS A 1 9.02 -8.85 3.14
N VAL A 2 8.85 -8.66 4.45
CA VAL A 2 7.52 -8.70 5.06
C VAL A 2 6.79 -7.47 4.56
N ASN A 3 5.81 -7.65 3.67
CA ASN A 3 4.87 -6.60 3.30
C ASN A 3 4.20 -6.18 4.61
N THR A 4 4.53 -4.98 5.11
CA THR A 4 3.83 -4.45 6.27
C THR A 4 2.41 -4.17 5.79
N MET A 5 1.44 -4.96 6.24
CA MET A 5 0.02 -4.65 6.02
C MET A 5 -0.22 -3.20 6.45
N ALA A 6 -0.87 -2.41 5.59
CA ALA A 6 -1.20 -1.03 5.89
C ALA A 6 -2.37 -0.99 6.87
N ALA A 7 -2.09 -1.28 8.14
CA ALA A 7 -3.05 -1.06 9.22
C ALA A 7 -3.37 0.44 9.29
N ALA A 8 -4.66 0.78 9.31
CA ALA A 8 -5.09 2.16 9.51
C ALA A 8 -4.67 2.63 10.91
N THR A 9 -4.14 3.85 10.98
CA THR A 9 -3.67 4.51 12.21
C THR A 9 -4.58 5.68 12.52
N ILE A 10 -4.91 5.89 13.80
CA ILE A 10 -5.67 7.07 14.21
C ILE A 10 -4.80 8.32 13.99
N VAL A 11 -5.43 9.39 13.49
CA VAL A 11 -4.80 10.68 13.23
C VAL A 11 -5.41 11.70 14.18
N HIS A 12 -4.57 12.34 15.02
CA HIS A 12 -5.02 13.40 15.92
C HIS A 12 -4.84 14.78 15.28
N ASP A 13 -3.72 15.01 14.60
CA ASP A 13 -3.45 16.26 13.87
C ASP A 13 -3.80 16.16 12.38
N THR A 14 -4.78 16.94 11.91
CA THR A 14 -5.18 17.02 10.50
C THR A 14 -4.77 18.31 9.79
N SER A 15 -3.94 19.15 10.42
CA SER A 15 -3.54 20.47 9.89
C SER A 15 -2.89 20.43 8.50
N GLU A 16 -2.05 19.44 8.25
CA GLU A 16 -1.35 19.25 6.96
C GLU A 16 -2.16 18.43 5.92
N ALA A 17 -3.40 18.05 6.23
CA ALA A 17 -4.19 17.23 5.32
C ALA A 17 -4.78 18.04 4.16
N VAL A 18 -4.65 17.52 2.94
CA VAL A 18 -5.16 18.12 1.71
C VAL A 18 -6.30 17.26 1.16
N VAL A 19 -7.37 17.90 0.68
CA VAL A 19 -8.54 17.19 0.12
C VAL A 19 -8.12 16.41 -1.12
N LEU A 20 -8.46 15.12 -1.16
CA LEU A 20 -8.36 14.29 -2.37
C LEU A 20 -9.74 14.13 -3.02
N CYS A 21 -10.72 13.69 -2.23
CA CYS A 21 -12.11 13.54 -2.66
C CYS A 21 -13.05 13.79 -1.47
N GLY A 22 -13.48 15.04 -1.31
CA GLY A 22 -14.33 15.46 -0.18
C GLY A 22 -15.64 14.66 -0.07
N SER A 23 -16.27 14.31 -1.20
CA SER A 23 -17.52 13.52 -1.20
C SER A 23 -17.35 12.12 -0.60
N HIS A 24 -16.13 11.57 -0.61
CA HIS A 24 -15.80 10.28 -0.02
C HIS A 24 -15.01 10.41 1.29
N GLY A 25 -14.88 11.62 1.84
CA GLY A 25 -14.10 11.83 3.06
C GLY A 25 -12.61 11.52 2.90
N LEU A 26 -12.09 11.50 1.66
CA LEU A 26 -10.70 11.15 1.36
C LEU A 26 -9.80 12.36 1.27
N TYR A 27 -8.66 12.26 1.93
CA TYR A 27 -7.63 13.28 2.05
C TYR A 27 -6.26 12.64 1.89
N LEU A 28 -5.26 13.45 1.56
CA LEU A 28 -3.86 13.08 1.60
C LEU A 28 -3.21 13.79 2.77
N LYS A 29 -2.45 13.05 3.58
CA LYS A 29 -1.63 13.63 4.65
C LYS A 29 -0.15 13.32 4.37
N PRO A 30 0.78 14.28 4.52
CA PRO A 30 2.19 14.00 4.35
C PRO A 30 2.70 12.93 5.32
N ILE A 31 3.56 12.05 4.82
CA ILE A 31 4.29 11.07 5.64
C ILE A 31 5.48 11.79 6.26
N SER A 32 5.41 11.97 7.58
CA SER A 32 6.49 12.58 8.37
C SER A 32 7.21 11.46 9.13
N LYS A 33 8.33 10.97 8.58
CA LYS A 33 9.06 9.82 9.12
C LYS A 33 10.53 10.18 9.36
N ILE A 34 11.09 9.63 10.44
CA ILE A 34 12.50 9.67 10.78
C ILE A 34 13.11 8.28 10.85
N VAL A 35 14.37 8.17 10.48
CA VAL A 35 15.19 6.99 10.69
C VAL A 35 16.16 7.24 11.83
N ILE A 36 16.18 6.33 12.80
CA ILE A 36 17.07 6.42 13.96
C ILE A 36 17.98 5.19 13.94
N ARG A 37 19.29 5.41 13.99
CA ARG A 37 20.29 4.35 14.11
C ARG A 37 20.98 4.48 15.46
N VAL A 38 20.90 3.41 16.26
CA VAL A 38 21.61 3.29 17.53
C VAL A 38 22.77 2.34 17.35
N ALA A 39 23.99 2.83 17.52
CA ALA A 39 25.20 2.00 17.47
C ALA A 39 25.31 1.18 18.75
N LEU A 40 25.48 -0.13 18.59
CA LEU A 40 25.71 -1.08 19.67
C LEU A 40 27.22 -1.29 19.88
N PRO A 41 27.67 -1.52 21.12
CA PRO A 41 29.06 -1.76 21.43
C PRO A 41 29.42 -3.22 21.10
N GLN A 42 30.70 -3.47 20.86
CA GLN A 42 31.21 -4.83 20.82
C GLN A 42 31.24 -5.38 22.25
N LEU A 43 30.25 -6.20 22.57
CA LEU A 43 30.08 -6.77 23.90
C LEU A 43 31.26 -7.70 24.22
N LYS A 44 32.09 -7.28 25.19
CA LYS A 44 33.29 -8.02 25.62
C LYS A 44 32.98 -9.28 26.44
N GLN A 45 31.76 -9.41 26.95
CA GLN A 45 31.33 -10.54 27.78
C GLN A 45 30.32 -11.42 27.03
N PRO A 46 30.60 -12.72 26.85
CA PRO A 46 29.64 -13.64 26.26
C PRO A 46 28.42 -13.78 27.17
N GLY A 47 27.21 -13.74 26.59
CA GLY A 47 25.94 -13.95 27.30
C GLY A 47 25.19 -12.69 27.75
N LYS A 48 25.77 -11.48 27.62
CA LYS A 48 25.02 -10.23 27.75
C LYS A 48 24.45 -9.82 26.40
N SER A 49 23.19 -9.37 26.37
CA SER A 49 22.54 -8.84 25.18
C SER A 49 21.82 -7.53 25.51
N ILE A 50 21.76 -6.63 24.53
CA ILE A 50 21.04 -5.36 24.68
C ILE A 50 19.60 -5.59 24.23
N SER A 51 18.65 -5.23 25.09
CA SER A 51 17.22 -5.32 24.78
C SER A 51 16.82 -4.21 23.81
N ASN A 52 16.26 -4.60 22.67
CA ASN A 52 15.70 -3.64 21.70
C ASN A 52 14.60 -2.77 22.31
N TRP A 53 13.81 -3.33 23.24
CA TRP A 53 12.75 -2.60 23.93
C TRP A 53 13.32 -1.53 24.87
N GLU A 54 14.38 -1.84 25.61
CA GLU A 54 15.04 -0.86 26.49
C GLU A 54 15.58 0.33 25.67
N VAL A 55 16.21 0.05 24.52
CA VAL A 55 16.66 1.11 23.60
C VAL A 55 15.49 1.93 23.07
N MET A 56 14.37 1.28 22.74
CA MET A 56 13.15 1.97 22.27
C MET A 56 12.58 2.91 23.35
N GLU A 57 12.48 2.47 24.60
CA GLU A 57 11.97 3.31 25.70
C GLU A 57 12.89 4.49 25.99
N ARG A 58 14.21 4.29 25.91
CA ARG A 58 15.17 5.40 26.03
C ARG A 58 14.98 6.43 24.92
N LEU A 59 14.75 5.99 23.68
CA LEU A 59 14.45 6.91 22.56
C LEU A 59 13.15 7.69 22.78
N LYS A 60 12.08 7.04 23.29
CA LYS A 60 10.83 7.72 23.64
C LYS A 60 11.05 8.75 24.77
N GLY A 61 11.82 8.40 25.79
CA GLY A 61 12.16 9.30 26.89
C GLY A 61 12.97 10.52 26.44
N MET A 62 13.75 10.44 25.36
CA MET A 62 14.53 11.58 24.86
C MET A 62 13.69 12.65 24.17
N VAL A 63 12.51 12.29 23.66
CA VAL A 63 11.63 13.22 22.94
C VAL A 63 10.60 13.91 23.84
N ASN A 64 10.53 13.53 25.13
CA ASN A 64 9.77 14.14 26.26
C ASN A 64 8.41 14.75 25.91
N ASN A 65 8.42 15.95 25.31
CA ASN A 65 7.25 16.76 24.99
C ASN A 65 6.50 16.31 23.73
N HIS A 66 7.03 15.34 23.00
CA HIS A 66 6.43 14.83 21.78
C HIS A 66 6.35 13.32 21.78
N GLN A 67 5.39 12.78 21.01
CA GLN A 67 5.16 11.35 20.90
C GLN A 67 5.31 10.89 19.46
N PHE A 68 5.84 9.67 19.30
CA PHE A 68 5.82 8.97 18.03
C PHE A 68 4.40 8.46 17.75
N SER A 69 3.88 8.69 16.55
CA SER A 69 2.64 8.05 16.10
C SER A 69 2.87 6.54 15.95
N THR A 70 4.00 6.16 15.37
CA THR A 70 4.48 4.78 15.34
C THR A 70 6.00 4.74 15.51
N LEU A 71 6.52 3.75 16.23
CA LEU A 71 7.95 3.52 16.34
C LEU A 71 8.22 2.03 16.22
N ARG A 72 8.91 1.64 15.14
CA ARG A 72 9.17 0.23 14.83
C ARG A 72 10.64 -0.02 14.55
N ILE A 73 11.08 -1.24 14.81
CA ILE A 73 12.43 -1.69 14.45
C ILE A 73 12.41 -2.11 12.99
N SER A 74 13.19 -1.43 12.15
CA SER A 74 13.33 -1.77 10.74
C SER A 74 14.44 -2.81 10.50
N LYS A 75 15.51 -2.77 11.29
CA LYS A 75 16.65 -3.69 11.19
C LYS A 75 17.40 -3.77 12.52
N SER A 76 17.77 -4.97 12.94
CA SER A 76 18.61 -5.19 14.13
C SER A 76 19.81 -6.04 13.71
N THR A 77 21.02 -5.61 14.05
CA THR A 77 22.27 -6.36 13.87
C THR A 77 23.08 -6.35 15.16
N MET A 78 24.22 -7.05 15.19
CA MET A 78 25.14 -6.98 16.32
C MET A 78 25.75 -5.58 16.51
N ASP A 79 25.90 -4.81 15.44
CA ASP A 79 26.55 -3.49 15.48
C ASP A 79 25.59 -2.32 15.63
N PHE A 80 24.32 -2.47 15.24
CA PHE A 80 23.34 -1.38 15.35
C PHE A 80 21.88 -1.87 15.33
N ILE A 81 21.02 -1.02 15.90
CA ILE A 81 19.57 -1.12 15.75
C ILE A 81 19.11 0.08 14.92
N ARG A 82 18.28 -0.17 13.91
CA ARG A 82 17.62 0.86 13.10
C ARG A 82 16.14 0.85 13.41
N PHE A 83 15.64 2.02 13.78
CA PHE A 83 14.24 2.31 13.99
C PHE A 83 13.70 3.20 12.88
N GLU A 84 12.43 3.02 12.56
CA GLU A 84 11.62 3.95 11.78
C GLU A 84 10.55 4.51 12.71
N GLY A 85 10.57 5.83 12.91
CA GLY A 85 9.59 6.55 13.70
C GLY A 85 8.74 7.44 12.81
N GLU A 86 7.43 7.29 12.84
CA GLU A 86 6.49 8.23 12.23
C GLU A 86 6.02 9.24 13.28
N VAL A 87 5.89 10.50 12.87
CA VAL A 87 5.41 11.61 13.70
C VAL A 87 4.23 12.29 13.01
N GLU A 88 3.46 13.09 13.74
CA GLU A 88 2.19 13.61 13.25
C GLU A 88 2.31 14.66 12.14
N ASN A 89 3.36 15.49 12.15
CA ASN A 89 3.55 16.56 11.17
C ASN A 89 5.03 16.83 10.90
N LYS A 90 5.32 17.60 9.83
CA LYS A 90 6.70 17.87 9.40
C LYS A 90 7.47 18.75 10.38
N GLY A 91 6.78 19.60 11.14
CA GLY A 91 7.39 20.42 12.19
C GLY A 91 8.08 19.56 13.26
N LEU A 92 7.41 18.49 13.68
CA LEU A 92 7.94 17.54 14.67
C LEU A 92 9.17 16.79 14.17
N VAL A 93 9.29 16.50 12.87
CA VAL A 93 10.48 15.81 12.32
C VAL A 93 11.76 16.54 12.70
N LYS A 94 11.80 17.87 12.53
CA LYS A 94 12.97 18.69 12.87
C LYS A 94 13.23 18.69 14.39
N ALA A 95 12.18 18.79 15.19
CA ALA A 95 12.29 18.74 16.65
C ALA A 95 12.86 17.40 17.14
N PHE A 96 12.41 16.28 16.57
CA PHE A 96 12.91 14.94 16.93
C PHE A 96 14.36 14.75 16.50
N ILE A 97 14.74 15.18 15.29
CA ILE A 97 16.13 15.10 14.85
C ILE A 97 17.03 15.90 15.79
N SER A 98 16.64 17.11 16.18
CA SER A 98 17.40 17.93 17.14
C SER A 98 17.48 17.30 18.54
N ALA A 99 16.45 16.55 18.94
CA ALA A 99 16.41 15.89 20.24
C ALA A 99 17.23 14.57 20.27
N LEU A 100 17.39 13.89 19.13
CA LEU A 100 17.94 12.54 19.05
C LEU A 100 19.32 12.47 18.39
N ASP A 101 19.58 13.22 17.32
CA ASP A 101 20.84 13.11 16.57
C ASP A 101 22.03 13.58 17.41
N GLY A 102 23.12 12.80 17.36
CA GLY A 102 24.35 13.10 18.11
C GLY A 102 24.25 12.86 19.62
N LYS A 103 23.09 12.41 20.12
CA LYS A 103 22.92 12.08 21.54
C LYS A 103 23.40 10.67 21.85
N SER A 104 23.39 10.37 23.15
CA SER A 104 23.91 9.12 23.70
C SER A 104 22.95 8.50 24.69
N ILE A 105 22.80 7.18 24.62
CA ILE A 105 21.99 6.39 25.55
C ILE A 105 22.94 5.57 26.42
N LYS A 106 22.75 5.64 27.74
CA LYS A 106 23.41 4.76 28.71
C LYS A 106 22.38 3.75 29.20
N LEU A 107 22.67 2.47 28.99
CA LEU A 107 21.82 1.37 29.44
C LEU A 107 22.24 0.90 30.83
N SER A 108 21.28 0.41 31.62
CA SER A 108 21.57 -0.12 32.94
C SER A 108 22.33 -1.44 32.81
N GLY A 109 23.44 -1.60 33.54
CA GLY A 109 24.26 -2.82 33.48
C GLY A 109 25.30 -2.87 32.34
N PHE A 110 25.40 -1.79 31.54
CA PHE A 110 26.45 -1.62 30.53
C PHE A 110 27.30 -0.38 30.82
N SER A 111 28.63 -0.51 30.69
CA SER A 111 29.57 0.61 30.78
C SER A 111 29.59 1.43 29.49
N ASP A 112 29.29 0.80 28.36
CA ASP A 112 29.39 1.39 27.05
C ASP A 112 28.22 2.34 26.76
N ILE A 113 28.55 3.42 26.04
CA ILE A 113 27.58 4.45 25.65
C ILE A 113 27.14 4.19 24.22
N LEU A 114 25.82 4.09 24.02
CA LEU A 114 25.24 3.90 22.69
C LEU A 114 25.11 5.25 21.98
N LYS A 115 25.68 5.38 20.79
CA LYS A 115 25.56 6.60 19.98
C LYS A 115 24.30 6.56 19.14
N VAL A 116 23.52 7.63 19.19
CA VAL A 116 22.28 7.79 18.42
C VAL A 116 22.55 8.69 17.22
N ARG A 117 22.13 8.25 16.05
CA ARG A 117 22.07 9.06 14.83
C ARG A 117 20.65 9.09 14.32
N ALA A 118 20.11 10.28 14.07
CA ALA A 118 18.75 10.45 13.56
C ALA A 118 18.77 11.31 12.30
N ALA A 119 17.97 10.93 11.32
CA ALA A 119 17.83 11.67 10.07
C ALA A 119 16.40 11.58 9.56
N GLU A 120 16.02 12.53 8.71
CA GLU A 120 14.75 12.45 7.98
C GLU A 120 14.74 11.23 7.07
N TYR A 121 13.62 10.51 7.06
CA TYR A 121 13.48 9.32 6.23
C TYR A 121 13.32 9.72 4.77
N LYS A 122 14.23 9.24 3.92
CA LYS A 122 14.08 9.38 2.47
C LYS A 122 13.00 8.41 1.98
N ILE A 123 11.87 8.99 1.58
CA ILE A 123 10.73 8.23 1.05
C ILE A 123 11.16 7.50 -0.22
N ASP A 124 10.94 6.18 -0.22
CA ASP A 124 11.13 5.33 -1.40
C ASP A 124 9.94 5.53 -2.34
N PHE A 125 10.16 6.29 -3.41
CA PHE A 125 9.14 6.64 -4.39
C PHE A 125 9.79 6.82 -5.76
N PRO A 126 9.19 6.29 -6.86
CA PRO A 126 9.76 6.43 -8.19
C PRO A 126 9.96 7.89 -8.60
N THR A 127 11.10 8.19 -9.17
CA THR A 127 11.45 9.51 -9.69
C THR A 127 11.14 9.59 -11.17
N ARG A 128 11.12 10.83 -11.70
CA ARG A 128 10.97 11.05 -13.13
C ARG A 128 11.99 10.32 -13.98
N HIS A 129 13.23 10.31 -13.52
CA HIS A 129 14.28 9.55 -14.15
C HIS A 129 13.98 8.05 -14.20
N ASP A 130 13.39 7.48 -13.15
CA ASP A 130 13.11 6.04 -13.07
C ASP A 130 12.11 5.58 -14.13
N TRP A 131 11.01 6.32 -14.34
CA TRP A 131 10.04 5.96 -15.38
C TRP A 131 10.50 6.38 -16.79
N ASP A 132 11.09 7.57 -16.96
CA ASP A 132 11.61 8.00 -18.26
C ASP A 132 12.73 7.05 -18.74
N SER A 133 13.57 6.53 -17.83
CA SER A 133 14.58 5.52 -18.18
C SER A 133 13.96 4.17 -18.50
N PHE A 134 13.01 3.71 -17.68
CA PHE A 134 12.38 2.41 -17.90
C PHE A 134 11.72 2.33 -19.30
N PHE A 135 10.92 3.32 -19.67
CA PHE A 135 10.19 3.29 -20.95
C PHE A 135 11.09 3.52 -22.17
N ARG A 136 12.15 4.34 -22.03
CA ARG A 136 13.13 4.53 -23.11
C ARG A 136 13.98 3.28 -23.35
N ASP A 137 14.37 2.59 -22.28
CA ASP A 137 15.30 1.46 -22.36
C ASP A 137 14.58 0.11 -22.58
N ALA A 138 13.24 0.06 -22.41
CA ALA A 138 12.43 -1.13 -22.64
C ALA A 138 12.21 -1.37 -24.15
N GLY A 139 12.97 -2.29 -24.73
CA GLY A 139 12.89 -2.60 -26.17
C GLY A 139 11.57 -3.23 -26.64
N ASP A 140 10.68 -3.61 -25.72
CA ASP A 140 9.37 -4.17 -26.05
C ASP A 140 8.22 -3.17 -25.89
N MET A 141 8.45 -1.90 -25.53
CA MET A 141 7.42 -0.89 -25.29
C MET A 141 7.35 0.13 -26.43
N ASP A 142 6.13 0.56 -26.82
CA ASP A 142 5.91 1.66 -27.77
C ASP A 142 5.29 2.90 -27.09
N GLU A 143 6.00 4.02 -27.07
CA GLU A 143 5.53 5.28 -26.46
C GLU A 143 4.23 5.85 -27.10
N ASN A 144 3.90 5.44 -28.32
CA ASN A 144 2.66 5.82 -28.99
C ASN A 144 1.45 5.01 -28.50
N MET A 145 1.70 3.85 -27.87
CA MET A 145 0.67 2.94 -27.42
C MET A 145 0.25 3.23 -25.97
N PRO A 146 -1.05 3.41 -25.68
CA PRO A 146 -1.55 3.55 -24.33
C PRO A 146 -1.19 2.35 -23.45
N GLY A 147 -0.63 2.60 -22.27
CA GLY A 147 -0.19 1.55 -21.34
C GLY A 147 1.21 1.00 -21.61
N GLU A 148 1.89 1.48 -22.65
CA GLU A 148 3.32 1.20 -22.93
C GLU A 148 4.20 2.44 -22.77
N ARG A 149 3.65 3.44 -22.08
CA ARG A 149 4.29 4.72 -21.78
C ARG A 149 3.99 5.12 -20.33
N PRO A 150 4.60 6.17 -19.78
CA PRO A 150 4.30 6.64 -18.42
C PRO A 150 2.92 7.34 -18.36
N ASP A 151 1.86 6.56 -18.47
CA ASP A 151 0.47 7.00 -18.37
C ASP A 151 -0.34 6.22 -17.32
N THR A 152 0.20 5.13 -16.79
CA THR A 152 -0.50 4.22 -15.88
C THR A 152 0.18 4.17 -14.52
N ILE A 153 -0.55 4.58 -13.47
CA ILE A 153 -0.14 4.41 -12.08
C ILE A 153 -0.66 3.08 -11.53
N TYR A 154 0.15 2.45 -10.68
CA TYR A 154 -0.20 1.24 -9.94
C TYR A 154 -0.17 1.55 -8.44
N LEU A 155 -1.28 1.22 -7.78
CA LEU A 155 -1.57 1.54 -6.38
C LEU A 155 -1.74 0.24 -5.59
N GLU A 156 -1.10 0.14 -4.43
CA GLU A 156 -1.25 -0.97 -3.49
C GLU A 156 -1.63 -0.45 -2.10
N GLY A 157 -2.42 -1.23 -1.37
CA GLY A 157 -2.76 -0.95 0.02
C GLY A 157 -3.94 0.00 0.22
N LEU A 158 -4.77 0.23 -0.81
CA LEU A 158 -5.97 1.05 -0.73
C LEU A 158 -7.04 0.34 0.12
N PRO A 159 -7.68 0.96 1.13
CA PRO A 159 -8.68 0.26 1.94
C PRO A 159 -9.99 0.05 1.17
N CYS A 160 -10.52 -1.17 1.13
CA CYS A 160 -11.71 -1.51 0.34
C CYS A 160 -12.93 -0.66 0.74
N LYS A 161 -13.20 -0.54 2.04
CA LYS A 161 -14.33 0.24 2.57
C LYS A 161 -14.30 1.72 2.19
N TRP A 162 -13.12 2.30 2.01
CA TRP A 162 -12.97 3.73 1.67
C TRP A 162 -13.30 4.02 0.21
N PHE A 163 -13.27 2.99 -0.64
CA PHE A 163 -13.56 3.06 -2.07
C PHE A 163 -14.85 2.30 -2.43
N ALA A 164 -15.64 1.88 -1.44
CA ALA A 164 -16.95 1.30 -1.68
C ALA A 164 -17.97 2.38 -2.04
N VAL A 165 -19.02 1.99 -2.75
CA VAL A 165 -20.17 2.87 -3.00
C VAL A 165 -20.86 3.11 -1.67
N LYS A 166 -21.04 4.39 -1.30
CA LYS A 166 -21.73 4.78 -0.07
C LYS A 166 -23.17 4.24 -0.06
N ASP A 167 -23.66 3.92 1.13
CA ASP A 167 -25.05 3.52 1.39
C ASP A 167 -25.53 2.21 0.72
N CYS A 168 -24.63 1.47 0.07
CA CYS A 168 -24.94 0.19 -0.59
C CYS A 168 -24.73 -1.04 0.32
N GLY A 169 -24.13 -0.87 1.49
CA GLY A 169 -23.77 -1.98 2.41
C GLY A 169 -22.66 -2.91 1.90
N SER A 170 -22.13 -2.66 0.69
CA SER A 170 -21.00 -3.38 0.12
C SER A 170 -19.68 -2.96 0.79
N GLU A 171 -18.85 -3.94 1.14
CA GLU A 171 -17.47 -3.70 1.59
C GLU A 171 -16.46 -3.77 0.44
N LYS A 172 -16.92 -4.06 -0.80
CA LYS A 172 -16.07 -4.16 -1.98
C LYS A 172 -15.77 -2.77 -2.56
N PRO A 173 -14.55 -2.54 -3.05
CA PRO A 173 -14.22 -1.31 -3.74
C PRO A 173 -14.98 -1.20 -5.07
N SER A 174 -15.17 0.02 -5.56
CA SER A 174 -15.85 0.32 -6.82
C SER A 174 -14.92 1.05 -7.79
N GLU A 175 -14.92 0.61 -9.05
CA GLU A 175 -14.22 1.30 -10.14
C GLU A 175 -14.75 2.72 -10.35
N GLU A 176 -16.05 2.95 -10.18
CA GLU A 176 -16.65 4.28 -10.31
C GLU A 176 -16.12 5.24 -9.25
N VAL A 177 -16.00 4.76 -8.00
CA VAL A 177 -15.44 5.55 -6.90
C VAL A 177 -13.96 5.82 -7.16
N LEU A 178 -13.21 4.80 -7.61
CA LEU A 178 -11.80 4.94 -7.98
C LEU A 178 -11.61 6.01 -9.07
N ILE A 179 -12.41 5.94 -10.15
CA ILE A 179 -12.40 6.93 -11.23
C ILE A 179 -12.68 8.32 -10.66
N LYS A 180 -13.74 8.48 -9.86
CA LYS A 180 -14.11 9.77 -9.28
C LYS A 180 -13.03 10.36 -8.39
N VAL A 181 -12.34 9.52 -7.61
CA VAL A 181 -11.26 9.96 -6.70
C VAL A 181 -10.02 10.41 -7.47
N PHE A 182 -9.61 9.66 -8.50
CA PHE A 182 -8.36 9.93 -9.22
C PHE A 182 -8.53 10.86 -10.44
N SER A 183 -9.76 11.16 -10.87
CA SER A 183 -10.03 12.11 -11.97
C SER A 183 -9.56 13.54 -11.68
N ILE A 184 -9.32 13.88 -10.40
CA ILE A 184 -8.75 15.18 -10.00
C ILE A 184 -7.36 15.43 -10.62
N PHE A 185 -6.61 14.38 -10.95
CA PHE A 185 -5.29 14.51 -11.55
C PHE A 185 -5.35 14.70 -13.07
N GLY A 186 -6.35 14.14 -13.72
CA GLY A 186 -6.56 14.24 -15.17
C GLY A 186 -7.61 13.25 -15.66
N GLU A 187 -7.95 13.33 -16.94
CA GLU A 187 -8.92 12.43 -17.55
C GLU A 187 -8.40 10.99 -17.59
N ILE A 188 -9.22 10.06 -17.08
CA ILE A 188 -8.89 8.64 -16.98
C ILE A 188 -9.32 7.92 -18.27
N ARG A 189 -8.43 7.11 -18.84
CA ARG A 189 -8.70 6.24 -19.99
C ARG A 189 -9.31 4.91 -19.52
N ASN A 190 -8.63 4.23 -18.61
CA ASN A 190 -9.01 2.91 -18.10
C ASN A 190 -8.65 2.78 -16.62
N VAL A 191 -9.40 1.95 -15.91
CA VAL A 191 -9.04 1.45 -14.57
C VAL A 191 -9.18 -0.05 -14.53
N ASP A 192 -8.49 -0.70 -13.60
CA ASP A 192 -8.71 -2.11 -13.25
C ASP A 192 -8.50 -2.30 -11.75
N ILE A 193 -9.44 -2.96 -11.10
CA ILE A 193 -9.31 -3.46 -9.72
C ILE A 193 -9.22 -4.99 -9.80
N PRO A 194 -8.02 -5.59 -9.75
CA PRO A 194 -7.81 -7.02 -9.99
C PRO A 194 -8.68 -7.94 -9.14
N MET A 195 -8.92 -7.59 -7.87
CA MET A 195 -9.73 -8.39 -6.95
C MET A 195 -11.23 -8.44 -7.28
N LEU A 196 -11.74 -7.58 -8.18
CA LEU A 196 -13.13 -7.62 -8.62
C LEU A 196 -13.38 -8.69 -9.69
N ASP A 197 -12.32 -9.26 -10.28
CA ASP A 197 -12.42 -10.33 -11.26
C ASP A 197 -12.28 -11.71 -10.57
N PRO A 198 -13.36 -12.51 -10.47
CA PRO A 198 -13.33 -13.80 -9.77
C PRO A 198 -12.44 -14.84 -10.46
N TYR A 199 -12.15 -14.66 -11.75
CA TYR A 199 -11.32 -15.58 -12.54
C TYR A 199 -9.84 -15.17 -12.55
N ARG A 200 -9.48 -14.06 -11.88
CA ARG A 200 -8.15 -13.47 -11.97
C ARG A 200 -7.04 -14.40 -11.46
N GLU A 201 -7.33 -15.19 -10.44
CA GLU A 201 -6.38 -16.14 -9.85
C GLU A 201 -6.05 -17.27 -10.83
N GLU A 202 -7.05 -17.81 -11.53
CA GLU A 202 -6.84 -18.82 -12.57
C GLU A 202 -6.03 -18.27 -13.75
N MET A 203 -6.26 -17.02 -14.16
CA MET A 203 -5.54 -16.42 -15.29
C MET A 203 -4.08 -16.10 -14.99
N THR A 204 -3.79 -15.59 -13.78
CA THR A 204 -2.47 -15.02 -13.46
C THR A 204 -1.59 -15.96 -12.66
N GLY A 205 -2.17 -17.05 -12.11
CA GLY A 205 -1.49 -17.91 -11.15
C GLY A 205 -1.03 -17.18 -9.87
N ARG A 206 -1.44 -15.92 -9.70
CA ARG A 206 -1.16 -15.10 -8.53
C ARG A 206 -2.38 -15.17 -7.63
N SER A 207 -2.13 -15.60 -6.41
CA SER A 207 -3.08 -15.45 -5.32
C SER A 207 -3.15 -13.96 -4.96
N PHE A 208 -4.32 -13.36 -5.13
CA PHE A 208 -4.59 -12.01 -4.62
C PHE A 208 -5.04 -12.07 -3.15
N HIS A 209 -5.05 -13.27 -2.54
CA HIS A 209 -5.28 -13.50 -1.12
C HIS A 209 -4.14 -12.89 -0.29
N THR A 210 -4.34 -11.63 0.10
CA THR A 210 -3.78 -11.14 1.36
C THR A 210 -4.52 -11.87 2.48
N PHE A 211 -3.95 -12.99 2.95
CA PHE A 211 -4.40 -13.79 4.09
C PHE A 211 -5.09 -12.95 5.17
N SER A 212 -6.42 -12.94 5.14
CA SER A 212 -7.27 -12.32 6.16
C SER A 212 -8.48 -13.24 6.30
N PHE A 213 -8.56 -13.94 7.42
CA PHE A 213 -9.75 -14.68 7.82
C PHE A 213 -10.86 -13.63 8.05
N GLY A 214 -11.59 -13.24 7.00
CA GLY A 214 -12.55 -12.12 7.05
C GLY A 214 -12.70 -11.22 5.80
N GLY A 215 -12.02 -11.51 4.68
CA GLY A 215 -12.15 -10.72 3.43
C GLY A 215 -11.01 -9.72 3.18
N HIS A 216 -10.91 -9.20 1.95
CA HIS A 216 -9.86 -8.25 1.57
C HIS A 216 -10.08 -6.90 2.25
N LEU A 217 -9.22 -6.54 3.23
CA LEU A 217 -9.26 -5.22 3.87
C LEU A 217 -8.70 -4.11 2.96
N ASN A 218 -7.77 -4.47 2.08
CA ASN A 218 -7.12 -3.57 1.16
C ASN A 218 -7.08 -4.18 -0.25
N PHE A 219 -7.02 -3.31 -1.26
CA PHE A 219 -6.95 -3.67 -2.67
C PHE A 219 -5.79 -2.98 -3.38
N GLU A 220 -5.52 -3.47 -4.59
CA GLU A 220 -4.63 -2.86 -5.55
C GLU A 220 -5.43 -2.35 -6.76
N ALA A 221 -4.91 -1.33 -7.43
CA ALA A 221 -5.59 -0.74 -8.57
C ALA A 221 -4.61 -0.20 -9.60
N TYR A 222 -5.05 -0.23 -10.86
CA TYR A 222 -4.38 0.44 -11.97
C TYR A 222 -5.25 1.59 -12.44
N VAL A 223 -4.63 2.75 -12.65
CA VAL A 223 -5.31 3.94 -13.19
C VAL A 223 -4.47 4.48 -14.35
N GLN A 224 -5.02 4.39 -15.56
CA GLN A 224 -4.41 4.90 -16.77
C GLN A 224 -5.01 6.24 -17.16
N TYR A 225 -4.18 7.26 -17.32
CA TYR A 225 -4.59 8.58 -17.77
C TYR A 225 -4.56 8.70 -19.29
N LYS A 226 -5.41 9.56 -19.85
CA LYS A 226 -5.36 9.85 -21.28
C LYS A 226 -4.09 10.59 -21.68
N GLU A 227 -3.66 11.53 -20.83
CA GLU A 227 -2.53 12.43 -21.02
C GLU A 227 -1.41 12.20 -19.99
N TYR A 228 -0.17 12.41 -20.42
CA TYR A 228 1.02 12.35 -19.55
C TYR A 228 0.94 13.32 -18.36
N MET A 229 0.30 14.48 -18.55
CA MET A 229 0.13 15.46 -17.46
C MET A 229 -0.71 14.92 -16.30
N GLY A 230 -1.70 14.06 -16.58
CA GLY A 230 -2.48 13.40 -15.53
C GLY A 230 -1.62 12.47 -14.68
N PHE A 231 -0.79 11.65 -15.34
CA PHE A 231 0.16 10.77 -14.67
C PHE A 231 1.17 11.56 -13.82
N ILE A 232 1.79 12.61 -14.36
CA ILE A 232 2.77 13.41 -13.62
C ILE A 232 2.16 14.13 -12.42
N LYS A 233 0.95 14.70 -12.57
CA LYS A 233 0.23 15.31 -11.45
C LYS A 233 -0.04 14.29 -10.35
N ALA A 234 -0.54 13.10 -10.70
CA ALA A 234 -0.78 12.03 -9.72
C ALA A 234 0.50 11.61 -9.01
N MET A 235 1.58 11.31 -9.76
CA MET A 235 2.86 10.89 -9.18
C MET A 235 3.45 11.98 -8.25
N ASN A 236 3.35 13.26 -8.62
CA ASN A 236 3.86 14.35 -7.80
C ASN A 236 3.05 14.57 -6.52
N VAL A 237 1.71 14.54 -6.62
CA VAL A 237 0.83 14.79 -5.46
C VAL A 237 0.83 13.62 -4.49
N LEU A 238 0.87 12.38 -4.97
CA LEU A 238 0.87 11.19 -4.13
C LEU A 238 2.24 10.91 -3.48
N ARG A 239 3.31 11.53 -4.00
CA ARG A 239 4.66 11.34 -3.48
C ARG A 239 4.77 11.75 -2.03
N GLY A 240 5.09 10.77 -1.18
CA GLY A 240 5.28 10.99 0.24
C GLY A 240 4.01 11.35 1.00
N MET A 241 2.86 10.97 0.46
CA MET A 241 1.56 11.10 1.12
C MET A 241 1.04 9.73 1.55
N LYS A 242 0.31 9.72 2.66
CA LYS A 242 -0.56 8.62 3.08
C LYS A 242 -2.02 9.02 2.86
N LEU A 243 -2.86 8.03 2.61
CA LEU A 243 -4.29 8.25 2.44
C LEU A 243 -4.93 8.41 3.82
N MET A 244 -5.79 9.40 3.99
CA MET A 244 -6.51 9.69 5.22
C MET A 244 -8.00 9.74 4.95
N TYR A 245 -8.78 9.08 5.79
CA TYR A 245 -10.23 9.12 5.80
C TYR A 245 -10.71 9.91 7.00
N LYS A 246 -11.59 10.89 6.76
CA LYS A 246 -12.34 11.57 7.82
C LYS A 246 -13.69 10.87 7.96
N GLY A 247 -13.87 10.16 9.08
CA GLY A 247 -15.14 9.53 9.42
C GLY A 247 -16.17 10.53 9.91
N ASP A 248 -17.44 10.15 9.73
CA ASP A 248 -18.59 10.95 10.18
C ASP A 248 -18.70 10.97 11.72
N ASP A 249 -18.04 10.05 12.41
CA ASP A 249 -17.91 9.97 13.87
C ASP A 249 -16.86 10.96 14.45
N GLY A 250 -16.28 11.80 13.60
CA GLY A 250 -15.23 12.74 13.98
C GLY A 250 -13.85 12.08 14.16
N LYS A 251 -13.73 10.76 13.98
CA LYS A 251 -12.44 10.07 14.00
C LYS A 251 -11.78 10.15 12.63
N HIS A 252 -10.47 10.30 12.66
CA HIS A 252 -9.67 10.37 11.45
C HIS A 252 -8.68 9.21 11.48
N ILE A 253 -8.58 8.51 10.36
CA ILE A 253 -7.70 7.37 10.21
C ILE A 253 -6.88 7.52 8.94
N ALA A 254 -5.62 7.08 8.97
CA ALA A 254 -4.74 7.12 7.81
C ALA A 254 -4.07 5.75 7.57
N CYS A 255 -3.90 5.40 6.31
CA CYS A 255 -3.19 4.21 5.88
C CYS A 255 -2.09 4.58 4.88
N ASN A 256 -0.97 3.87 4.97
CA ASN A 256 0.08 4.00 3.97
C ASN A 256 -0.36 3.32 2.68
N ILE A 257 -0.18 4.02 1.56
CA ILE A 257 -0.40 3.48 0.23
C ILE A 257 0.95 3.42 -0.48
N LYS A 258 1.14 2.41 -1.33
CA LYS A 258 2.30 2.32 -2.19
C LYS A 258 1.87 2.70 -3.60
N VAL A 259 2.63 3.59 -4.21
CA VAL A 259 2.36 4.16 -5.52
C VAL A 259 3.57 3.90 -6.38
N SER A 260 3.32 3.36 -7.58
CA SER A 260 4.33 3.13 -8.59
C SER A 260 3.74 3.33 -9.98
N PHE A 261 4.52 3.04 -11.01
CA PHE A 261 4.05 3.06 -12.39
C PHE A 261 4.01 1.64 -12.94
N ASP A 262 3.09 1.37 -13.86
CA ASP A 262 2.97 0.07 -14.47
C ASP A 262 4.17 -0.23 -15.37
N LYS A 263 4.69 -1.45 -15.24
CA LYS A 263 5.81 -1.99 -16.02
C LYS A 263 5.42 -3.21 -16.84
N THR A 264 4.14 -3.58 -16.79
CA THR A 264 3.65 -4.90 -17.21
C THR A 264 2.67 -4.83 -18.37
N LYS A 265 2.45 -3.64 -18.95
CA LYS A 265 1.48 -3.41 -20.03
C LYS A 265 0.07 -3.80 -19.59
N HIS A 266 -0.26 -3.55 -18.33
CA HIS A 266 -1.46 -4.07 -17.70
C HIS A 266 -2.73 -3.55 -18.37
N LEU A 267 -2.75 -2.24 -18.66
CA LEU A 267 -3.90 -1.56 -19.28
C LEU A 267 -3.69 -1.30 -20.78
N THR A 268 -2.84 -2.08 -21.46
CA THR A 268 -2.82 -2.07 -22.93
C THR A 268 -4.04 -2.78 -23.48
N GLU A 269 -4.47 -2.40 -24.69
CA GLU A 269 -5.60 -3.06 -25.35
C GLU A 269 -5.38 -4.56 -25.50
N THR A 270 -4.16 -4.98 -25.83
CA THR A 270 -3.80 -6.39 -26.00
C THR A 270 -3.99 -7.17 -24.70
N SER A 271 -3.50 -6.63 -23.58
CA SER A 271 -3.65 -7.26 -22.27
C SER A 271 -5.10 -7.29 -21.79
N ILE A 272 -5.85 -6.21 -22.03
CA ILE A 272 -7.28 -6.14 -21.70
C ILE A 272 -8.06 -7.18 -22.51
N LYS A 273 -7.88 -7.22 -23.84
CA LYS A 273 -8.56 -8.18 -24.74
C LYS A 273 -8.21 -9.62 -24.38
N LYS A 274 -6.94 -9.90 -24.07
CA LYS A 274 -6.50 -11.22 -23.63
C LYS A 274 -7.24 -11.66 -22.36
N ARG A 275 -7.29 -10.81 -21.33
CA ARG A 275 -8.02 -11.10 -20.08
C ARG A 275 -9.51 -11.30 -20.32
N GLN A 276 -10.13 -10.48 -21.17
CA GLN A 276 -11.55 -10.63 -21.50
C GLN A 276 -11.85 -11.95 -22.20
N LEU A 277 -11.01 -12.36 -23.16
CA LEU A 277 -11.18 -13.63 -23.88
C LEU A 277 -10.99 -14.84 -22.96
N GLU A 278 -10.00 -14.78 -22.07
CA GLU A 278 -9.75 -15.82 -21.08
C GLU A 278 -10.91 -15.93 -20.08
N ARG A 279 -11.48 -14.78 -19.66
CA ARG A 279 -12.67 -14.73 -18.80
C ARG A 279 -13.85 -15.43 -19.45
N GLN A 280 -14.12 -15.14 -20.72
CA GLN A 280 -15.20 -15.77 -21.48
C GLN A 280 -15.02 -17.29 -21.56
N ARG A 281 -13.80 -17.76 -21.85
CA ARG A 281 -13.50 -19.20 -21.90
C ARG A 281 -13.75 -19.91 -20.56
N LEU A 282 -13.37 -19.29 -19.44
CA LEU A 282 -13.59 -19.86 -18.11
C LEU A 282 -15.08 -19.89 -17.72
N GLN A 283 -15.82 -18.82 -18.04
CA GLN A 283 -17.26 -18.77 -17.84
C GLN A 283 -17.99 -19.85 -18.65
N GLU A 284 -17.63 -20.05 -19.91
CA GLU A 284 -18.21 -21.12 -20.73
C GLU A 284 -17.90 -22.52 -20.19
N LEU A 285 -16.67 -22.73 -19.69
CA LEU A 285 -16.27 -24.01 -19.09
C LEU A 285 -17.04 -24.30 -17.80
N GLU A 286 -17.24 -23.28 -16.96
CA GLU A 286 -18.02 -23.37 -15.72
C GLU A 286 -19.48 -23.70 -16.01
N GLN A 287 -20.12 -22.99 -16.94
CA GLN A 287 -21.50 -23.26 -17.37
C GLN A 287 -21.66 -24.69 -17.90
N ARG A 288 -20.74 -25.17 -18.74
CA ARG A 288 -20.77 -26.56 -19.24
C ARG A 288 -20.65 -27.59 -18.11
N ARG A 289 -19.81 -27.33 -17.10
CA ARG A 289 -19.65 -28.21 -15.93
C ARG A 289 -20.92 -28.23 -15.08
N GLU A 290 -21.56 -27.08 -14.87
CA GLU A 290 -22.82 -26.99 -14.14
C GLU A 290 -23.95 -27.72 -14.86
N GLU A 291 -24.07 -27.57 -16.19
CA GLU A 291 -25.05 -28.30 -16.98
C GLU A 291 -24.83 -29.81 -16.94
N GLN A 292 -23.57 -30.27 -17.04
CA GLN A 292 -23.25 -31.69 -16.91
C GLN A 292 -23.62 -32.25 -15.53
N LYS A 293 -23.33 -31.50 -14.46
CA LYS A 293 -23.73 -31.88 -13.09
C LYS A 293 -25.25 -31.92 -12.92
N ARG A 294 -25.98 -30.97 -13.52
CA ARG A 294 -27.45 -30.96 -13.47
C ARG A 294 -28.03 -32.19 -14.18
N LYS A 295 -27.54 -32.51 -15.37
CA LYS A 295 -27.95 -33.72 -16.13
C LYS A 295 -27.64 -35.02 -15.39
N GLN A 296 -26.48 -35.11 -14.74
CA GLN A 296 -26.13 -36.28 -13.92
C GLN A 296 -27.09 -36.45 -12.73
N LYS A 297 -27.40 -35.37 -12.00
CA LYS A 297 -28.37 -35.41 -10.89
C LYS A 297 -29.77 -35.83 -11.34
N GLU A 298 -30.27 -35.26 -12.44
CA GLU A 298 -31.58 -35.63 -13.00
C GLU A 298 -31.62 -37.10 -13.43
N ALA A 299 -30.53 -37.64 -13.98
CA ALA A 299 -30.43 -39.06 -14.33
C ALA A 299 -30.40 -39.98 -13.11
N GLU A 300 -29.66 -39.61 -12.07
CA GLU A 300 -29.62 -40.35 -10.79
C GLU A 300 -30.96 -40.33 -10.06
N GLU A 301 -31.70 -39.21 -10.09
CA GLU A 301 -33.04 -39.12 -9.50
C GLU A 301 -34.05 -40.00 -10.24
N LYS A 302 -34.04 -40.01 -11.58
CA LYS A 302 -34.88 -40.90 -12.38
C LYS A 302 -34.60 -42.38 -12.12
N GLN A 303 -33.32 -42.77 -12.02
CA GLN A 303 -32.96 -44.15 -11.67
C GLN A 303 -33.48 -44.55 -10.27
N LYS A 304 -33.43 -43.63 -9.29
CA LYS A 304 -33.97 -43.90 -7.95
C LYS A 304 -35.49 -43.98 -7.91
N GLU A 305 -36.20 -43.27 -8.78
CA GLU A 305 -37.66 -43.40 -8.92
C GLU A 305 -38.07 -44.71 -9.61
N GLU A 306 -37.29 -45.18 -10.59
CA GLU A 306 -37.54 -46.46 -11.27
C GLU A 306 -37.25 -47.69 -10.40
N GLU A 307 -36.38 -47.58 -9.40
CA GLU A 307 -36.06 -48.65 -8.45
C GLU A 307 -37.01 -48.72 -7.23
N ARG A 308 -38.02 -47.84 -7.13
CA ARG A 308 -38.93 -47.71 -5.97
C ARG A 308 -40.34 -48.21 -6.26
#